data_AF-A0A167YCK7-F1
#
_entry.id   AF-A0A167YCK7-F1
#
_cell.length_a   1.000
_cell.length_b   1.000
_cell.length_c   1.000
_cell.angle_alpha   90.00
_cell.angle_beta   90.00
_cell.angle_gamma   90.00
#
_symmetry.space_group_name_H-M   'P 1'
#
loop_
_entity.id
_entity.type
_entity.pdbx_description
1 polymer ?
#
loop_
_entity_poly.entity_id
_entity_poly.type
_entity_poly.pdbx_seq_one_letter_code
_entity_poly.pdbx_strand_id
1 'polypeptide(L)'
;MADTPSTTAVAAARSSSVARASAGARAAESQHQPAADPQAFAELGDDPTFGGATEQLTIEPDDVDDDEGYVNSITTSYVSSIATDIRRGVEENGRTYSAYGIHKPWVPVDDLEHCKFYELLDHKLFLAPIVKHPQKILDMGTGSGIWAIDVADRYPSAHVLGVDTAPVQPDLTPPNLQFEIDDVENEWLWPESSFDFIHGRELIMTIRDWPRLVRQALSRLKPGGYLQLCGSWPKFQSDDGTLPEDSAYVEMGNIYFEMSTKVGASGHEVRSWRRYLEDAGYEDVHEHVFKVPTNPWPKDERLKRVGLFELVHFRDNISSVFARGFTQILNGDPAYFEVLLARARKEVLNLQMHSWVPFYVVYGRRPEAKIARQ
;
A
#
# COMPACT_ATOMS: atom_id res chain seq x y z
N MET A 1 16.81 76.89 -2.49
CA MET A 1 16.90 75.79 -1.51
C MET A 1 16.74 74.52 -2.35
N ALA A 2 17.82 73.93 -2.85
CA ALA A 2 18.72 73.02 -2.12
C ALA A 2 17.93 71.85 -1.50
N ASP A 3 18.22 70.59 -1.74
CA ASP A 3 19.25 69.96 -2.56
C ASP A 3 18.87 68.47 -2.71
N THR A 4 18.95 67.99 -3.94
CA THR A 4 19.52 66.72 -4.43
C THR A 4 20.57 66.01 -3.53
N PRO A 5 21.11 64.81 -3.85
CA PRO A 5 20.87 63.93 -5.01
C PRO A 5 20.91 62.39 -4.71
N SER A 6 20.56 61.51 -5.67
CA SER A 6 21.46 60.77 -6.62
C SER A 6 21.63 59.29 -6.22
N THR A 7 21.83 58.29 -7.09
CA THR A 7 22.04 58.15 -8.55
C THR A 7 21.73 56.65 -8.85
N THR A 8 20.90 56.24 -9.83
CA THR A 8 21.23 55.90 -11.25
C THR A 8 22.08 54.60 -11.36
N ALA A 9 22.03 53.70 -12.35
CA ALA A 9 21.62 53.69 -13.76
C ALA A 9 21.77 52.23 -14.29
N VAL A 10 20.87 51.70 -15.13
CA VAL A 10 21.01 51.55 -16.61
C VAL A 10 21.53 50.17 -17.12
N ALA A 11 20.59 49.45 -17.74
CA ALA A 11 20.55 48.82 -19.08
C ALA A 11 21.77 48.16 -19.77
N ALA A 12 21.39 47.09 -20.49
CA ALA A 12 21.72 46.75 -21.89
C ALA A 12 22.80 45.69 -22.18
N ALA A 13 22.36 44.74 -23.01
CA ALA A 13 23.07 43.63 -23.60
C ALA A 13 24.24 44.04 -24.51
N ARG A 14 25.22 43.13 -24.67
CA ARG A 14 26.00 42.96 -25.90
C ARG A 14 26.58 41.55 -26.00
N SER A 15 26.50 41.05 -27.24
CA SER A 15 26.94 39.76 -27.77
C SER A 15 28.44 39.48 -27.67
N SER A 16 28.81 38.22 -27.55
CA SER A 16 30.03 37.67 -28.14
C SER A 16 29.78 36.28 -28.73
N SER A 17 30.16 36.13 -29.99
CA SER A 17 30.20 34.91 -30.78
C SER A 17 31.58 34.25 -30.69
N VAL A 18 31.75 33.11 -31.40
CA VAL A 18 32.99 32.34 -31.70
C VAL A 18 33.24 31.19 -30.70
N ALA A 19 33.43 29.92 -31.04
CA ALA A 19 33.56 29.18 -32.31
C ALA A 19 33.16 27.70 -32.14
N ARG A 20 32.71 27.09 -33.24
CA ARG A 20 32.63 25.64 -33.47
C ARG A 20 34.04 25.04 -33.49
N ALA A 21 34.23 23.94 -32.75
CA ALA A 21 35.20 22.91 -33.09
C ALA A 21 34.46 21.57 -33.16
N SER A 22 34.60 20.90 -34.28
CA SER A 22 34.01 19.61 -34.61
C SER A 22 35.10 18.54 -34.60
N ALA A 23 34.83 17.42 -33.94
CA ALA A 23 35.56 16.17 -34.10
C ALA A 23 34.54 15.03 -33.96
N GLY A 24 34.39 14.25 -35.03
CA GLY A 24 33.44 13.14 -35.12
C GLY A 24 33.99 11.79 -34.65
N ALA A 25 33.19 10.76 -34.94
CA ALA A 25 33.34 9.32 -34.66
C ALA A 25 32.73 8.89 -33.30
N ARG A 26 31.79 7.94 -33.20
CA ARG A 26 31.31 6.85 -34.08
C ARG A 26 29.85 6.54 -33.72
N ALA A 27 29.00 6.31 -34.72
CA ALA A 27 27.69 5.70 -34.53
C ALA A 27 27.89 4.22 -34.19
N ALA A 28 27.36 3.78 -33.05
CA ALA A 28 27.15 2.37 -32.75
C ALA A 28 25.71 2.04 -33.15
N GLU A 29 25.56 1.22 -34.20
CA GLU A 29 24.30 0.60 -34.60
C GLU A 29 23.83 -0.28 -33.44
N SER A 30 22.73 0.10 -32.77
CA SER A 30 22.03 -0.81 -31.86
C SER A 30 21.26 -1.82 -32.70
N GLN A 31 21.69 -3.08 -32.64
CA GLN A 31 20.96 -4.20 -33.19
C GLN A 31 19.58 -4.26 -32.51
N HIS A 32 18.53 -4.10 -33.31
CA HIS A 32 17.16 -4.24 -32.89
C HIS A 32 16.89 -5.73 -32.59
N GLN A 33 16.95 -6.12 -31.32
CA GLN A 33 16.41 -7.40 -30.88
C GLN A 33 14.88 -7.26 -30.81
N PRO A 34 14.11 -8.22 -31.35
CA PRO A 34 12.65 -8.16 -31.31
C PRO A 34 12.18 -8.16 -29.86
N ALA A 35 11.22 -7.28 -29.56
CA ALA A 35 10.54 -7.26 -28.27
C ALA A 35 10.00 -8.67 -27.94
N ALA A 36 10.25 -9.12 -26.71
CA ALA A 36 9.75 -10.40 -26.22
C ALA A 36 8.23 -10.49 -26.38
N ASP A 37 7.77 -11.66 -26.80
CA ASP A 37 6.39 -12.02 -27.09
C ASP A 37 5.47 -11.69 -25.88
N PRO A 38 4.44 -10.84 -26.05
CA PRO A 38 3.42 -10.57 -25.02
C PRO A 38 2.70 -11.82 -24.52
N GLN A 39 2.79 -12.96 -25.21
CA GLN A 39 2.13 -14.20 -24.82
C GLN A 39 2.75 -14.91 -23.61
N ALA A 40 4.00 -14.62 -23.23
CA ALA A 40 4.65 -15.33 -22.11
C ALA A 40 4.04 -15.03 -20.73
N PHE A 41 3.28 -13.93 -20.58
CA PHE A 41 2.60 -13.57 -19.34
C PHE A 41 1.13 -14.04 -19.29
N ALA A 42 0.64 -14.66 -20.36
CA ALA A 42 -0.75 -15.12 -20.48
C ALA A 42 -1.01 -16.50 -19.85
N GLU A 43 0.03 -17.18 -19.34
CA GLU A 43 -0.05 -18.53 -18.74
C GLU A 43 0.00 -18.53 -17.20
N LEU A 44 -0.30 -17.41 -16.53
CA LEU A 44 -0.82 -17.51 -15.17
C LEU A 44 -2.29 -17.88 -15.27
N GLY A 45 -2.53 -19.16 -15.60
CA GLY A 45 -3.83 -19.80 -15.46
C GLY A 45 -4.32 -19.65 -14.02
N ASP A 46 -5.64 -19.70 -13.85
CA ASP A 46 -6.29 -19.77 -12.55
C ASP A 46 -5.58 -20.82 -11.69
N ASP A 47 -4.72 -20.38 -10.78
CA ASP A 47 -4.11 -21.29 -9.81
C ASP A 47 -5.21 -21.64 -8.80
N PRO A 48 -5.70 -22.90 -8.77
CA PRO A 48 -6.79 -23.29 -7.90
C PRO A 48 -6.38 -23.33 -6.41
N THR A 49 -5.13 -22.98 -6.08
CA THR A 49 -4.56 -23.07 -4.72
C THR A 49 -5.06 -21.99 -3.76
N PHE A 50 -5.64 -20.89 -4.25
CA PHE A 50 -6.50 -20.01 -3.43
C PHE A 50 -7.97 -20.43 -3.54
N GLY A 51 -8.21 -21.74 -3.48
CA GLY A 51 -9.53 -22.32 -3.32
C GLY A 51 -10.12 -21.87 -1.98
N GLY A 52 -11.35 -21.37 -2.01
CA GLY A 52 -12.06 -20.86 -0.85
C GLY A 52 -11.97 -21.79 0.35
N ALA A 53 -11.17 -21.41 1.33
CA ALA A 53 -11.16 -22.00 2.65
C ALA A 53 -10.77 -20.93 3.65
N THR A 54 -11.73 -20.59 4.50
CA THR A 54 -11.58 -19.89 5.76
C THR A 54 -10.84 -20.81 6.76
N GLU A 55 -9.69 -21.37 6.40
CA GLU A 55 -8.87 -22.13 7.33
C GLU A 55 -7.83 -21.18 7.93
N GLN A 56 -8.11 -20.71 9.14
CA GLN A 56 -7.14 -20.06 10.00
C GLN A 56 -6.01 -21.06 10.29
N LEU A 57 -5.04 -21.16 9.39
CA LEU A 57 -3.80 -21.89 9.63
C LEU A 57 -3.10 -21.23 10.83
N THR A 58 -2.83 -22.03 11.84
CA THR A 58 -1.89 -21.67 12.91
C THR A 58 -0.53 -21.43 12.25
N ILE A 59 0.13 -20.32 12.60
CA ILE A 59 1.48 -20.07 12.11
C ILE A 59 2.44 -20.79 13.05
N GLU A 60 3.29 -21.65 12.48
CA GLU A 60 4.30 -22.37 13.25
C GLU A 60 5.47 -21.42 13.61
N PRO A 61 5.91 -21.39 14.88
CA PRO A 61 7.04 -20.57 15.30
C PRO A 61 8.38 -21.16 14.84
N ASP A 62 9.36 -20.29 14.62
CA ASP A 62 10.73 -20.70 14.33
C ASP A 62 11.48 -21.04 15.63
N ASP A 63 12.38 -22.03 15.56
CA ASP A 63 13.14 -22.54 16.70
C ASP A 63 14.40 -21.69 16.98
N VAL A 64 14.25 -20.36 17.01
CA VAL A 64 15.37 -19.40 17.19
C VAL A 64 15.50 -18.95 18.65
N ASP A 65 16.75 -18.91 19.15
CA ASP A 65 17.06 -18.37 20.47
C ASP A 65 16.68 -16.86 20.53
N ASP A 66 15.88 -16.52 21.54
CA ASP A 66 15.38 -15.17 21.81
C ASP A 66 16.51 -14.26 22.33
N ASP A 67 17.24 -13.62 21.42
CA ASP A 67 18.16 -12.52 21.77
C ASP A 67 17.82 -11.28 20.94
N GLU A 68 17.53 -10.16 21.63
CA GLU A 68 17.29 -8.84 21.03
C GLU A 68 18.42 -8.46 20.03
N GLY A 69 19.65 -8.92 20.26
CA GLY A 69 20.78 -8.73 19.36
C GLY A 69 20.58 -9.38 17.98
N TYR A 70 19.96 -10.56 17.93
CA TYR A 70 19.65 -11.28 16.69
C TYR A 70 18.59 -10.54 15.87
N VAL A 71 17.48 -10.13 16.52
CA VAL A 71 16.39 -9.39 15.84
C VAL A 71 16.91 -8.06 15.29
N ASN A 72 17.73 -7.33 16.04
CA ASN A 72 18.34 -6.10 15.56
C ASN A 72 19.28 -6.33 14.37
N SER A 73 20.05 -7.42 14.39
CA SER A 73 20.96 -7.79 13.30
C SER A 73 20.19 -8.17 12.02
N ILE A 74 19.15 -9.00 12.14
CA ILE A 74 18.28 -9.36 11.02
C ILE A 74 17.61 -8.11 10.48
N THR A 75 16.98 -7.29 11.34
CA THR A 75 16.30 -6.08 10.89
C THR A 75 17.25 -5.17 10.12
N THR A 76 18.48 -4.97 10.58
CA THR A 76 19.47 -4.11 9.90
C THR A 76 19.93 -4.71 8.57
N SER A 77 20.30 -5.98 8.55
CA SER A 77 20.83 -6.67 7.35
C SER A 77 19.75 -6.93 6.30
N TYR A 78 18.56 -7.36 6.73
CA TYR A 78 17.46 -7.76 5.88
C TYR A 78 16.70 -6.56 5.32
N VAL A 79 16.50 -5.51 6.12
CA VAL A 79 15.92 -4.25 5.61
C VAL A 79 16.91 -3.58 4.68
N SER A 80 18.22 -3.63 4.96
CA SER A 80 19.20 -3.08 4.02
C SER A 80 19.28 -3.89 2.72
N SER A 81 19.17 -5.22 2.76
CA SER A 81 19.12 -6.05 1.55
C SER A 81 17.83 -5.85 0.77
N ILE A 82 16.67 -5.91 1.43
CA ILE A 82 15.37 -5.64 0.81
C ILE A 82 15.31 -4.22 0.27
N ALA A 83 15.70 -3.21 1.03
CA ALA A 83 15.77 -1.85 0.52
C ALA A 83 16.74 -1.76 -0.67
N THR A 84 17.80 -2.58 -0.71
CA THR A 84 18.71 -2.65 -1.86
C THR A 84 18.10 -3.38 -3.05
N ASP A 85 17.32 -4.44 -2.84
CA ASP A 85 16.67 -5.23 -3.90
C ASP A 85 15.46 -4.47 -4.49
N ILE A 86 14.65 -3.86 -3.62
CA ILE A 86 13.68 -2.82 -3.96
C ILE A 86 14.40 -1.73 -4.78
N ARG A 87 15.48 -1.10 -4.27
CA ARG A 87 16.25 -0.08 -5.01
C ARG A 87 16.91 -0.56 -6.31
N ARG A 88 17.11 -1.86 -6.52
CA ARG A 88 17.70 -2.41 -7.74
C ARG A 88 16.65 -2.74 -8.79
N GLY A 89 15.39 -2.81 -8.38
CA GLY A 89 14.33 -3.36 -9.21
C GLY A 89 14.37 -4.89 -9.19
N VAL A 90 13.19 -5.52 -9.22
CA VAL A 90 13.09 -6.98 -9.36
C VAL A 90 13.44 -7.33 -10.81
N GLU A 91 14.29 -8.32 -11.02
CA GLU A 91 14.58 -8.85 -12.35
C GLU A 91 13.80 -10.17 -12.53
N GLU A 92 12.71 -10.15 -13.30
CA GLU A 92 11.91 -11.33 -13.62
C GLU A 92 11.88 -11.53 -15.14
N ASN A 93 12.17 -12.76 -15.60
CA ASN A 93 12.16 -13.14 -17.02
C ASN A 93 13.00 -12.23 -17.95
N GLY A 94 14.14 -11.73 -17.45
CA GLY A 94 15.04 -10.84 -18.20
C GLY A 94 14.55 -9.40 -18.36
N ARG A 95 13.54 -8.99 -17.58
CA ARG A 95 13.11 -7.60 -17.43
C ARG A 95 13.38 -7.12 -16.01
N THR A 96 14.09 -6.01 -15.89
CA THR A 96 14.21 -5.25 -14.64
C THR A 96 12.98 -4.37 -14.49
N TYR A 97 12.16 -4.63 -13.49
CA TYR A 97 11.07 -3.77 -13.06
C TYR A 97 11.67 -2.54 -12.39
N SER A 98 11.18 -1.34 -12.71
CA SER A 98 11.87 -0.08 -12.38
C SER A 98 12.22 0.04 -10.90
N ALA A 99 13.50 0.29 -10.64
CA ALA A 99 14.03 0.70 -9.36
C ALA A 99 13.35 1.96 -8.84
N TYR A 100 12.74 1.85 -7.66
CA TYR A 100 12.11 2.92 -6.91
C TYR A 100 13.03 4.15 -6.78
N GLY A 101 12.47 5.32 -7.08
CA GLY A 101 12.96 6.61 -6.58
C GLY A 101 14.47 6.81 -6.68
N ILE A 102 15.04 6.81 -7.90
CA ILE A 102 16.37 7.39 -8.09
C ILE A 102 16.28 8.85 -7.61
N HIS A 103 16.98 9.13 -6.50
CA HIS A 103 17.27 10.44 -5.89
C HIS A 103 16.65 10.80 -4.51
N LYS A 104 16.47 9.91 -3.51
CA LYS A 104 16.45 10.37 -2.08
C LYS A 104 17.13 9.40 -1.10
N PRO A 105 17.96 9.88 -0.13
CA PRO A 105 18.68 9.04 0.84
C PRO A 105 17.84 8.45 1.98
N TRP A 106 16.51 8.62 1.95
CA TRP A 106 15.56 8.13 2.94
C TRP A 106 14.47 7.38 2.19
N VAL A 107 14.31 6.08 2.42
CA VAL A 107 13.18 5.30 1.87
C VAL A 107 11.93 5.79 2.59
N PRO A 108 10.94 6.39 1.89
CA PRO A 108 9.67 6.70 2.49
C PRO A 108 9.00 5.43 3.02
N VAL A 109 8.29 5.60 4.11
CA VAL A 109 7.70 4.52 4.93
C VAL A 109 6.63 3.76 4.17
N ASP A 110 5.91 4.47 3.31
CA ASP A 110 4.82 3.97 2.47
C ASP A 110 5.34 2.90 1.49
N ASP A 111 6.63 2.94 1.14
CA ASP A 111 7.28 1.94 0.30
C ASP A 111 7.32 0.57 0.99
N LEU A 112 7.48 0.54 2.32
CA LEU A 112 7.56 -0.70 3.09
C LEU A 112 6.20 -1.36 3.29
N GLU A 113 5.14 -0.57 3.47
CA GLU A 113 3.78 -1.12 3.57
C GLU A 113 3.34 -1.78 2.28
N HIS A 114 3.63 -1.15 1.13
CA HIS A 114 3.34 -1.79 -0.16
C HIS A 114 4.06 -3.14 -0.27
N CYS A 115 5.36 -3.21 0.06
CA CYS A 115 6.14 -4.43 -0.01
C CYS A 115 5.62 -5.52 0.95
N LYS A 116 5.24 -5.14 2.18
CA LYS A 116 4.62 -6.05 3.17
C LYS A 116 3.43 -6.78 2.58
N PHE A 117 2.50 -6.05 1.98
CA PHE A 117 1.28 -6.64 1.43
C PHE A 117 1.53 -7.36 0.11
N TYR A 118 2.47 -6.90 -0.71
CA TYR A 118 2.88 -7.63 -1.92
C TYR A 118 3.47 -8.99 -1.57
N GLU A 119 4.32 -9.06 -0.53
CA GLU A 119 4.87 -10.31 0.00
C GLU A 119 3.77 -11.20 0.60
N LEU A 120 2.88 -10.62 1.43
CA LEU A 120 1.78 -11.35 2.06
C LEU A 120 0.84 -12.02 1.02
N LEU A 121 0.57 -11.32 -0.07
CA LEU A 121 -0.31 -11.77 -1.15
C LEU A 121 0.42 -12.58 -2.23
N ASP A 122 1.62 -13.08 -1.94
CA ASP A 122 2.37 -13.93 -2.85
C ASP A 122 2.68 -13.24 -4.19
N HIS A 123 3.16 -12.01 -4.10
CA HIS A 123 3.52 -11.16 -5.24
C HIS A 123 2.34 -10.82 -6.17
N LYS A 124 1.11 -10.85 -5.62
CA LYS A 124 -0.10 -10.38 -6.29
C LYS A 124 -0.46 -8.97 -5.79
N LEU A 125 -0.73 -8.06 -6.74
CA LEU A 125 -1.20 -6.70 -6.43
C LEU A 125 -2.65 -6.69 -5.93
N PHE A 126 -3.43 -7.72 -6.29
CA PHE A 126 -4.82 -7.92 -5.90
C PHE A 126 -5.23 -9.39 -6.11
N LEU A 127 -6.33 -9.82 -5.47
CA LEU A 127 -6.88 -11.18 -5.56
C LEU A 127 -8.13 -11.27 -6.46
N ALA A 128 -8.83 -10.15 -6.66
CA ALA A 128 -10.03 -10.12 -7.51
C ALA A 128 -9.72 -10.59 -8.94
N PRO A 129 -10.53 -11.50 -9.51
CA PRO A 129 -10.31 -12.03 -10.86
C PRO A 129 -10.83 -11.05 -11.92
N ILE A 130 -10.10 -9.95 -12.12
CA ILE A 130 -10.46 -8.90 -13.09
C ILE A 130 -10.27 -9.39 -14.53
N VAL A 131 -10.86 -8.66 -15.48
CA VAL A 131 -10.68 -8.92 -16.91
C VAL A 131 -9.20 -8.85 -17.32
N LYS A 132 -8.78 -9.70 -18.27
CA LYS A 132 -7.36 -9.80 -18.70
C LYS A 132 -6.76 -8.49 -19.25
N HIS A 133 -7.60 -7.65 -19.85
CA HIS A 133 -7.19 -6.38 -20.45
C HIS A 133 -8.06 -5.24 -19.91
N PRO A 134 -7.87 -4.84 -18.64
CA PRO A 134 -8.63 -3.73 -18.07
C PRO A 134 -8.30 -2.44 -18.84
N GLN A 135 -9.28 -1.57 -18.97
CA GLN A 135 -9.15 -0.29 -19.68
C GLN A 135 -9.10 0.88 -18.71
N LYS A 136 -9.76 0.77 -17.54
CA LYS A 136 -9.74 1.82 -16.53
C LYS A 136 -9.73 1.23 -15.11
N ILE A 137 -8.78 1.67 -14.29
CA ILE A 137 -8.59 1.22 -12.91
C ILE A 137 -8.55 2.44 -11.98
N LEU A 138 -9.20 2.34 -10.82
CA LEU A 138 -9.15 3.34 -9.75
C LEU A 138 -8.45 2.77 -8.52
N ASP A 139 -7.54 3.54 -7.93
CA ASP A 139 -6.94 3.30 -6.62
C ASP A 139 -7.38 4.40 -5.63
N MET A 140 -8.21 4.04 -4.66
CA MET A 140 -8.77 4.94 -3.64
C MET A 140 -7.82 5.07 -2.46
N GLY A 141 -7.51 6.32 -2.08
CA GLY A 141 -6.50 6.65 -1.06
C GLY A 141 -5.15 6.06 -1.45
N THR A 142 -4.67 6.46 -2.62
CA THR A 142 -3.46 5.90 -3.24
C THR A 142 -2.18 6.18 -2.44
N GLY A 143 -2.21 7.11 -1.48
CA GLY A 143 -1.06 7.47 -0.66
C GLY A 143 0.11 7.93 -1.53
N SER A 144 1.27 7.29 -1.35
CA SER A 144 2.47 7.51 -2.17
C SER A 144 2.30 7.17 -3.65
N GLY A 145 1.26 6.40 -4.01
CA GLY A 145 0.95 6.02 -5.39
C GLY A 145 1.66 4.76 -5.89
N ILE A 146 2.44 4.08 -5.04
CA ILE A 146 3.28 2.93 -5.45
C ILE A 146 2.43 1.79 -6.02
N TRP A 147 1.31 1.47 -5.39
CA TRP A 147 0.41 0.45 -5.92
C TRP A 147 -0.13 0.82 -7.30
N ALA A 148 -0.53 2.07 -7.49
CA ALA A 148 -1.04 2.56 -8.77
C ALA A 148 0.05 2.55 -9.86
N ILE A 149 1.31 2.83 -9.51
CA ILE A 149 2.46 2.73 -10.41
C ILE A 149 2.66 1.28 -10.86
N ASP A 150 2.72 0.32 -9.93
CA ASP A 150 2.92 -1.10 -10.28
C ASP A 150 1.78 -1.65 -11.15
N VAL A 151 0.55 -1.22 -10.87
CA VAL A 151 -0.61 -1.58 -11.71
C VAL A 151 -0.53 -0.94 -13.10
N ALA A 152 -0.10 0.31 -13.20
CA ALA A 152 0.05 0.99 -14.48
C ALA A 152 1.14 0.34 -15.36
N ASP A 153 2.26 -0.06 -14.75
CA ASP A 153 3.34 -0.80 -15.43
C ASP A 153 2.89 -2.21 -15.85
N ARG A 154 2.09 -2.90 -15.01
CA ARG A 154 1.54 -4.23 -15.33
C ARG A 154 0.50 -4.19 -16.44
N TYR A 155 -0.29 -3.11 -16.52
CA TYR A 155 -1.37 -2.95 -17.49
C TYR A 155 -1.16 -1.67 -18.34
N PRO A 156 -0.21 -1.67 -19.28
CA PRO A 156 0.11 -0.48 -20.08
C PRO A 156 -1.05 0.00 -20.97
N SER A 157 -2.05 -0.86 -21.22
CA SER A 157 -3.28 -0.49 -21.94
C SER A 157 -4.36 0.13 -21.04
N ALA A 158 -4.25 -0.01 -19.72
CA ALA A 158 -5.22 0.53 -18.79
C ALA A 158 -4.86 1.97 -18.45
N HIS A 159 -5.87 2.83 -18.36
CA HIS A 159 -5.75 4.11 -17.71
C HIS A 159 -5.95 3.93 -16.20
N VAL A 160 -4.91 4.20 -15.42
CA VAL A 160 -4.93 4.09 -13.96
C VAL A 160 -5.13 5.48 -13.36
N LEU A 161 -6.04 5.58 -12.40
CA LEU A 161 -6.32 6.79 -11.64
C LEU A 161 -6.06 6.52 -10.17
N GLY A 162 -5.10 7.22 -9.56
CA GLY A 162 -4.90 7.21 -8.11
C GLY A 162 -5.51 8.47 -7.49
N VAL A 163 -6.28 8.33 -6.42
CA VAL A 163 -6.94 9.45 -5.74
C VAL A 163 -6.50 9.50 -4.29
N ASP A 164 -6.07 10.67 -3.82
CA ASP A 164 -5.78 10.90 -2.40
C ASP A 164 -6.13 12.34 -2.01
N THR A 165 -6.35 12.59 -0.72
CA THR A 165 -6.56 13.95 -0.20
C THR A 165 -5.26 14.75 -0.08
N ALA A 166 -4.11 14.08 -0.10
CA ALA A 166 -2.79 14.69 0.04
C ALA A 166 -1.95 14.57 -1.25
N PRO A 167 -1.27 15.65 -1.69
CA PRO A 167 -0.37 15.61 -2.84
C PRO A 167 1.03 15.10 -2.46
N VAL A 168 1.16 13.80 -2.21
CA VAL A 168 2.43 13.16 -1.78
C VAL A 168 3.06 12.27 -2.86
N GLN A 169 2.50 12.29 -4.07
CA GLN A 169 2.87 11.40 -5.17
C GLN A 169 4.09 11.92 -5.96
N PRO A 170 4.86 11.04 -6.63
CA PRO A 170 6.04 11.44 -7.40
C PRO A 170 5.68 12.23 -8.66
N ASP A 171 6.59 13.13 -9.08
CA ASP A 171 6.42 13.94 -10.31
C ASP A 171 6.54 13.11 -11.60
N LEU A 172 7.31 12.02 -11.57
CA LEU A 172 7.54 11.15 -12.71
C LEU A 172 6.71 9.87 -12.55
N THR A 173 5.68 9.74 -13.38
CA THR A 173 4.75 8.60 -13.36
C THR A 173 4.67 7.91 -14.72
N PRO A 174 4.23 6.64 -14.77
CA PRO A 174 3.89 5.98 -16.02
C PRO A 174 2.91 6.83 -16.85
N PRO A 175 3.03 6.83 -18.20
CA PRO A 175 2.23 7.71 -19.06
C PRO A 175 0.73 7.40 -19.03
N ASN A 176 0.35 6.21 -18.54
CA ASN A 176 -1.03 5.76 -18.39
C ASN A 176 -1.59 5.96 -16.96
N LEU A 177 -0.81 6.54 -16.04
CA LEU A 177 -1.22 6.84 -14.67
C LEU A 177 -1.46 8.34 -14.47
N GLN A 178 -2.58 8.67 -13.82
CA GLN A 178 -2.88 10.03 -13.35
C GLN A 178 -3.20 10.02 -11.87
N PHE A 179 -2.82 11.09 -11.18
CA PHE A 179 -3.16 11.33 -9.78
C PHE A 179 -4.11 12.52 -9.66
N GLU A 180 -5.16 12.37 -8.86
CA GLU A 180 -6.12 13.43 -8.55
C GLU A 180 -6.15 13.68 -7.04
N ILE A 181 -6.19 14.96 -6.66
CA ILE A 181 -6.41 15.35 -5.27
C ILE A 181 -7.90 15.47 -5.04
N ASP A 182 -8.51 14.46 -4.42
CA ASP A 182 -9.93 14.44 -4.09
C ASP A 182 -10.19 13.55 -2.87
N ASP A 183 -11.32 13.77 -2.21
CA ASP A 183 -11.82 12.91 -1.13
C ASP A 183 -12.79 11.90 -1.75
N VAL A 184 -12.46 10.61 -1.64
CA VAL A 184 -13.31 9.52 -2.17
C VAL A 184 -14.66 9.42 -1.47
N GLU A 185 -14.85 10.07 -0.32
CA GLU A 185 -16.16 10.24 0.31
C GLU A 185 -17.04 11.29 -0.41
N ASN A 186 -16.51 12.14 -1.28
CA ASN A 186 -17.32 13.05 -2.08
C ASN A 186 -18.17 12.29 -3.11
N GLU A 187 -19.14 13.00 -3.70
CA GLU A 187 -19.89 12.46 -4.84
C GLU A 187 -18.96 12.29 -6.05
N TRP A 188 -18.86 11.07 -6.57
CA TRP A 188 -17.98 10.78 -7.69
C TRP A 188 -18.54 11.30 -9.01
N LEU A 189 -17.81 12.21 -9.65
CA LEU A 189 -18.18 12.82 -10.93
C LEU A 189 -17.79 11.97 -12.15
N TRP A 190 -17.09 10.86 -11.94
CA TRP A 190 -16.75 9.95 -13.03
C TRP A 190 -18.00 9.31 -13.64
N PRO A 191 -18.01 9.01 -14.95
CA PRO A 191 -19.15 8.38 -15.61
C PRO A 191 -19.54 7.05 -14.96
N GLU A 192 -20.83 6.76 -14.93
CA GLU A 192 -21.32 5.44 -14.52
C GLU A 192 -20.73 4.34 -15.41
N SER A 193 -20.54 3.16 -14.83
CA SER A 193 -20.08 1.98 -15.57
C SER A 193 -18.80 2.22 -16.39
N SER A 194 -17.80 2.89 -15.81
CA SER A 194 -16.58 3.30 -16.51
C SER A 194 -15.31 2.58 -16.05
N PHE A 195 -15.25 2.06 -14.82
CA PHE A 195 -14.10 1.35 -14.28
C PHE A 195 -14.23 -0.16 -14.44
N ASP A 196 -13.15 -0.83 -14.84
CA ASP A 196 -13.06 -2.30 -14.83
C ASP A 196 -12.72 -2.83 -13.43
N PHE A 197 -11.96 -2.04 -12.67
CA PHE A 197 -11.52 -2.39 -11.33
C PHE A 197 -11.40 -1.15 -10.45
N ILE A 198 -11.84 -1.27 -9.20
CA ILE A 198 -11.64 -0.28 -8.15
C ILE A 198 -10.96 -0.98 -6.98
N HIS A 199 -9.87 -0.40 -6.51
CA HIS A 199 -9.07 -0.87 -5.39
C HIS A 199 -9.06 0.18 -4.28
N GLY A 200 -8.97 -0.27 -3.03
CA GLY A 200 -8.63 0.58 -1.89
C GLY A 200 -7.93 -0.24 -0.82
N ARG A 201 -6.86 0.30 -0.23
CA ARG A 201 -6.08 -0.38 0.80
C ARG A 201 -5.77 0.55 1.97
N GLU A 202 -5.94 0.04 3.20
CA GLU A 202 -5.68 0.78 4.44
C GLU A 202 -6.45 2.11 4.58
N LEU A 203 -7.72 2.12 4.13
CA LEU A 203 -8.64 3.26 4.29
C LEU A 203 -9.46 3.20 5.61
N ILE A 204 -9.07 2.34 6.54
CA ILE A 204 -9.74 2.24 7.82
C ILE A 204 -9.43 3.51 8.65
N MET A 205 -10.37 3.96 9.49
CA MET A 205 -10.31 5.26 10.19
C MET A 205 -10.32 6.53 9.30
N THR A 206 -10.38 6.42 7.97
CA THR A 206 -10.52 7.58 7.08
C THR A 206 -11.92 7.71 6.50
N ILE A 207 -12.59 6.59 6.23
CA ILE A 207 -13.96 6.55 5.69
C ILE A 207 -14.99 6.53 6.82
N ARG A 208 -15.97 7.44 6.75
CA ARG A 208 -17.07 7.61 7.70
C ARG A 208 -18.33 6.85 7.29
N ASP A 209 -18.61 6.73 5.99
CA ASP A 209 -19.79 6.01 5.46
C ASP A 209 -19.40 4.95 4.41
N TRP A 210 -18.94 3.79 4.90
CA TRP A 210 -18.59 2.65 4.07
C TRP A 210 -19.74 2.14 3.18
N PRO A 211 -20.98 1.95 3.68
CA PRO A 211 -22.10 1.55 2.83
C PRO A 211 -22.35 2.50 1.66
N ARG A 212 -22.23 3.82 1.85
CA ARG A 212 -22.34 4.79 0.75
C ARG A 212 -21.17 4.66 -0.23
N LEU A 213 -19.93 4.58 0.25
CA LEU A 213 -18.75 4.42 -0.61
C LEU A 213 -18.84 3.15 -1.48
N VAL A 214 -19.22 2.02 -0.88
CA VAL A 214 -19.37 0.74 -1.58
C VAL A 214 -20.46 0.79 -2.66
N ARG A 215 -21.61 1.44 -2.39
CA ARG A 215 -22.67 1.68 -3.40
C ARG A 215 -22.21 2.61 -4.52
N GLN A 216 -21.46 3.65 -4.17
CA GLN A 216 -20.92 4.60 -5.15
C GLN A 216 -19.94 3.89 -6.09
N ALA A 217 -19.02 3.08 -5.54
CA ALA A 217 -18.12 2.23 -6.32
C ALA A 217 -18.88 1.29 -7.27
N LEU A 218 -19.96 0.66 -6.79
CA LEU A 218 -20.77 -0.27 -7.61
C LEU A 218 -21.31 0.43 -8.86
N SER A 219 -21.84 1.65 -8.71
CA SER A 219 -22.41 2.41 -9.83
C SER A 219 -21.37 2.79 -10.90
N ARG A 220 -20.09 2.91 -10.52
CA ARG A 220 -19.01 3.29 -11.43
C ARG A 220 -18.27 2.11 -12.05
N LEU A 221 -18.40 0.90 -11.51
CA LEU A 221 -17.87 -0.32 -12.13
C LEU A 221 -18.64 -0.69 -13.39
N LYS A 222 -18.00 -1.15 -14.45
CA LYS A 222 -18.69 -1.80 -15.57
C LYS A 222 -19.39 -3.08 -15.11
N PRO A 223 -20.43 -3.56 -15.80
CA PRO A 223 -20.91 -4.93 -15.60
C PRO A 223 -19.74 -5.92 -15.65
N GLY A 224 -19.64 -6.80 -14.66
CA GLY A 224 -18.51 -7.73 -14.53
C GLY A 224 -17.23 -7.13 -13.91
N GLY A 225 -17.18 -5.83 -13.64
CA GLY A 225 -16.05 -5.18 -12.96
C GLY A 225 -16.02 -5.47 -11.46
N TYR A 226 -14.87 -5.28 -10.81
CA TYR A 226 -14.66 -5.65 -9.40
C TYR A 226 -14.34 -4.45 -8.51
N LEU A 227 -14.85 -4.48 -7.27
CA LEU A 227 -14.30 -3.72 -6.15
C LEU A 227 -13.45 -4.68 -5.30
N GLN A 228 -12.25 -4.27 -4.90
CA GLN A 228 -11.48 -4.93 -3.84
C GLN A 228 -11.09 -3.91 -2.75
N LEU A 229 -11.36 -4.28 -1.51
CA LEU A 229 -10.97 -3.55 -0.30
C LEU A 229 -9.98 -4.40 0.50
N CYS A 230 -8.89 -3.77 0.93
CA CYS A 230 -7.82 -4.39 1.69
C CYS A 230 -7.57 -3.58 2.97
N GLY A 231 -7.39 -4.21 4.12
CA GLY A 231 -7.07 -3.44 5.33
C GLY A 231 -6.83 -4.28 6.57
N SER A 232 -5.96 -3.76 7.43
CA SER A 232 -5.62 -4.36 8.70
C SER A 232 -6.74 -4.11 9.73
N TRP A 233 -7.10 -5.14 10.48
CA TRP A 233 -7.83 -4.98 11.72
C TRP A 233 -6.81 -4.98 12.86
N PRO A 234 -6.47 -3.84 13.48
CA PRO A 234 -5.37 -3.74 14.45
C PRO A 234 -5.73 -4.32 15.83
N LYS A 235 -6.32 -5.52 15.83
CA LYS A 235 -6.60 -6.33 17.00
C LYS A 235 -5.53 -7.41 17.11
N PHE A 236 -4.52 -7.14 17.92
CA PHE A 236 -3.42 -8.06 18.22
C PHE A 236 -3.93 -9.36 18.86
N GLN A 237 -3.44 -10.49 18.36
CA GLN A 237 -3.84 -11.85 18.71
C GLN A 237 -2.63 -12.78 18.73
N SER A 238 -2.75 -13.92 19.40
CA SER A 238 -1.81 -15.05 19.35
C SER A 238 -2.61 -16.35 19.36
N ASP A 239 -2.19 -17.35 18.60
CA ASP A 239 -2.91 -18.65 18.54
C ASP A 239 -2.61 -19.56 19.75
N ASP A 240 -1.50 -19.33 20.43
CA ASP A 240 -0.95 -20.19 21.48
C ASP A 240 -0.89 -19.53 22.87
N GLY A 241 -1.49 -18.34 23.01
CA GLY A 241 -1.55 -17.60 24.27
C GLY A 241 -0.25 -16.93 24.69
N THR A 242 0.73 -16.82 23.78
CA THR A 242 2.00 -16.13 24.05
C THR A 242 1.89 -14.61 24.12
N LEU A 243 0.77 -14.01 23.68
CA LEU A 243 0.47 -12.59 23.85
C LEU A 243 -0.31 -12.38 25.16
N PRO A 244 0.30 -11.77 26.21
CA PRO A 244 -0.39 -11.51 27.47
C PRO A 244 -1.54 -10.50 27.31
N GLU A 245 -2.60 -10.64 28.11
CA GLU A 245 -3.72 -9.70 28.09
C GLU A 245 -3.32 -8.27 28.48
N ASP A 246 -2.29 -8.11 29.32
CA ASP A 246 -1.72 -6.83 29.76
C ASP A 246 -0.58 -6.32 28.88
N SER A 247 -0.37 -6.95 27.71
CA SER A 247 0.59 -6.53 26.70
C SER A 247 0.37 -5.09 26.25
N ALA A 248 1.46 -4.37 26.05
CA ALA A 248 1.45 -3.04 25.48
C ALA A 248 0.84 -3.02 24.06
N TYR A 249 0.98 -4.10 23.28
CA TYR A 249 0.31 -4.23 21.99
C TYR A 249 -1.20 -4.27 22.09
N VAL A 250 -1.73 -5.10 22.98
CA VAL A 250 -3.17 -5.20 23.22
C VAL A 250 -3.72 -3.84 23.63
N GLU A 251 -3.00 -3.14 24.50
CA GLU A 251 -3.37 -1.80 24.94
C GLU A 251 -3.32 -0.76 23.80
N MET A 252 -2.28 -0.76 22.97
CA MET A 252 -2.20 0.10 21.78
C MET A 252 -3.35 -0.17 20.80
N GLY A 253 -3.69 -1.44 20.55
CA GLY A 253 -4.86 -1.78 19.73
C GLY A 253 -6.17 -1.24 20.30
N ASN A 254 -6.34 -1.27 21.63
CA ASN A 254 -7.52 -0.70 22.28
C ASN A 254 -7.57 0.83 22.16
N ILE A 255 -6.44 1.51 22.37
CA ILE A 255 -6.32 2.98 22.17
C ILE A 255 -6.65 3.36 20.73
N TYR A 256 -6.24 2.55 19.74
CA TYR A 256 -6.59 2.77 18.34
C TYR A 256 -8.12 2.78 18.16
N PHE A 257 -8.82 1.78 18.69
CA PHE A 257 -10.28 1.71 18.59
C PHE A 257 -10.98 2.86 19.33
N GLU A 258 -10.46 3.30 20.47
CA GLU A 258 -10.96 4.49 21.17
C GLU A 258 -10.81 5.76 20.33
N MET A 259 -9.64 5.97 19.70
CA MET A 259 -9.42 7.08 18.77
C MET A 259 -10.39 7.02 17.59
N SER A 260 -10.55 5.85 16.98
CA SER A 260 -11.46 5.63 15.85
C SER A 260 -12.90 6.02 16.17
N THR A 261 -13.36 5.68 17.37
CA THR A 261 -14.70 6.00 17.87
C THR A 261 -14.88 7.51 18.02
N LYS A 262 -13.89 8.22 18.55
CA LYS A 262 -13.96 9.68 18.72
C LYS A 262 -13.91 10.45 17.40
N VAL A 263 -13.17 9.96 16.42
CA VAL A 263 -13.08 10.58 15.08
C VAL A 263 -14.36 10.34 14.26
N GLY A 264 -15.16 9.35 14.63
CA GLY A 264 -16.39 8.99 13.89
C GLY A 264 -16.12 8.15 12.64
N ALA A 265 -14.92 7.59 12.52
CA ALA A 265 -14.54 6.64 11.48
C ALA A 265 -14.05 5.36 12.17
N SER A 266 -14.91 4.35 12.21
CA SER A 266 -14.73 3.14 13.01
C SER A 266 -13.54 2.31 12.53
N GLY A 267 -12.70 1.87 13.48
CA GLY A 267 -11.59 0.94 13.23
C GLY A 267 -12.02 -0.51 12.99
N HIS A 268 -13.31 -0.81 13.13
CA HIS A 268 -13.86 -2.17 13.03
C HIS A 268 -14.48 -2.50 11.66
N GLU A 269 -14.55 -1.53 10.75
CA GLU A 269 -15.34 -1.62 9.51
C GLU A 269 -14.89 -2.72 8.57
N VAL A 270 -13.60 -3.10 8.59
CA VAL A 270 -13.05 -4.18 7.76
C VAL A 270 -13.82 -5.50 7.90
N ARG A 271 -14.33 -5.79 9.11
CA ARG A 271 -15.14 -6.98 9.40
C ARG A 271 -16.54 -6.96 8.79
N SER A 272 -16.99 -5.81 8.33
CA SER A 272 -18.33 -5.61 7.76
C SER A 272 -18.29 -5.44 6.25
N TRP A 273 -17.12 -5.38 5.63
CA TRP A 273 -16.98 -5.14 4.19
C TRP A 273 -17.70 -6.19 3.35
N ARG A 274 -17.59 -7.49 3.67
CA ARG A 274 -18.33 -8.55 2.96
C ARG A 274 -19.83 -8.27 2.94
N ARG A 275 -20.40 -7.95 4.11
CA ARG A 275 -21.81 -7.58 4.24
C ARG A 275 -22.14 -6.31 3.45
N TYR A 276 -21.29 -5.29 3.49
CA TYR A 276 -21.53 -4.05 2.74
C TYR A 276 -21.57 -4.27 1.23
N LEU A 277 -20.71 -5.15 0.70
CA LEU A 277 -20.73 -5.53 -0.71
C LEU A 277 -22.01 -6.32 -1.03
N GLU A 278 -22.38 -7.31 -0.22
CA GLU A 278 -23.62 -8.08 -0.40
C GLU A 278 -24.87 -7.18 -0.37
N ASP A 279 -24.97 -6.29 0.64
CA ASP A 279 -26.09 -5.36 0.81
C ASP A 279 -26.20 -4.34 -0.34
N ALA A 280 -25.06 -3.95 -0.92
CA ALA A 280 -25.02 -3.06 -2.08
C ALA A 280 -25.42 -3.76 -3.38
N GLY A 281 -25.40 -5.10 -3.43
CA GLY A 281 -25.78 -5.89 -4.60
C GLY A 281 -24.60 -6.36 -5.46
N TYR A 282 -23.40 -6.47 -4.90
CA TYR A 282 -22.30 -7.19 -5.55
C TYR A 282 -22.60 -8.70 -5.60
N GLU A 283 -22.15 -9.35 -6.65
CA GLU A 283 -22.16 -10.81 -6.82
C GLU A 283 -20.75 -11.37 -6.58
N ASP A 284 -20.65 -12.69 -6.35
CA ASP A 284 -19.36 -13.39 -6.21
C ASP A 284 -18.45 -12.72 -5.16
N VAL A 285 -19.01 -12.51 -3.96
CA VAL A 285 -18.31 -11.81 -2.86
C VAL A 285 -17.44 -12.79 -2.08
N HIS A 286 -16.13 -12.53 -2.07
CA HIS A 286 -15.12 -13.31 -1.35
C HIS A 286 -14.51 -12.47 -0.23
N GLU A 287 -14.20 -13.13 0.88
CA GLU A 287 -13.46 -12.56 2.01
C GLU A 287 -12.31 -13.50 2.35
N HIS A 288 -11.09 -12.97 2.31
CA HIS A 288 -9.86 -13.64 2.70
C HIS A 288 -9.29 -12.91 3.91
N VAL A 289 -8.97 -13.66 4.98
CA VAL A 289 -8.38 -13.09 6.20
C VAL A 289 -7.00 -13.69 6.40
N PHE A 290 -5.98 -12.85 6.23
CA PHE A 290 -4.58 -13.21 6.43
C PHE A 290 -4.13 -12.85 7.85
N LYS A 291 -3.17 -13.60 8.38
CA LYS A 291 -2.47 -13.24 9.61
C LYS A 291 -1.20 -12.47 9.25
N VAL A 292 -1.06 -11.26 9.76
CA VAL A 292 0.16 -10.44 9.62
C VAL A 292 0.94 -10.54 10.93
N PRO A 293 2.07 -11.26 10.97
CA PRO A 293 2.94 -11.32 12.13
C PRO A 293 3.46 -9.94 12.50
N THR A 294 3.60 -9.65 13.79
CA THR A 294 4.13 -8.35 14.26
C THR A 294 5.66 -8.27 14.27
N ASN A 295 6.33 -9.42 14.19
CA ASN A 295 7.78 -9.57 14.20
C ASN A 295 8.17 -10.89 13.46
N PRO A 296 9.47 -11.21 13.28
CA PRO A 296 9.93 -12.35 12.48
C PRO A 296 9.91 -13.71 13.22
N TRP A 297 8.99 -13.90 14.17
CA TRP A 297 8.79 -15.19 14.86
C TRP A 297 8.35 -16.37 13.96
N PRO A 298 7.65 -16.20 12.82
CA PRO A 298 7.21 -17.34 12.01
C PRO A 298 8.36 -18.16 11.44
N LYS A 299 8.16 -19.48 11.37
CA LYS A 299 9.05 -20.40 10.64
C LYS A 299 8.95 -20.27 9.12
N ASP A 300 7.76 -19.95 8.62
CA ASP A 300 7.54 -19.72 7.20
C ASP A 300 8.32 -18.48 6.74
N GLU A 301 9.19 -18.64 5.74
CA GLU A 301 10.10 -17.60 5.31
C GLU A 301 9.37 -16.37 4.75
N ARG A 302 8.20 -16.54 4.10
CA ARG A 302 7.40 -15.42 3.58
C ARG A 302 6.78 -14.63 4.73
N LEU A 303 6.14 -15.30 5.69
CA LEU A 303 5.55 -14.66 6.86
C LEU A 303 6.62 -14.04 7.78
N LYS A 304 7.81 -14.64 7.85
CA LYS A 304 8.98 -14.04 8.53
C LYS A 304 9.35 -12.70 7.90
N ARG A 305 9.38 -12.61 6.55
CA ARG A 305 9.59 -11.33 5.84
C ARG A 305 8.49 -10.32 6.10
N VAL A 306 7.23 -10.74 6.05
CA VAL A 306 6.08 -9.89 6.40
C VAL A 306 6.23 -9.33 7.82
N GLY A 307 6.61 -10.17 8.78
CA GLY A 307 6.87 -9.76 10.17
C GLY A 307 8.03 -8.77 10.32
N LEU A 308 9.08 -8.89 9.51
CA LEU A 308 10.17 -7.89 9.47
C LEU A 308 9.68 -6.54 8.97
N PHE A 309 8.87 -6.50 7.91
CA PHE A 309 8.29 -5.24 7.43
C PHE A 309 7.41 -4.58 8.49
N GLU A 310 6.58 -5.37 9.18
CA GLU A 310 5.71 -4.87 10.25
C GLU A 310 6.51 -4.32 11.45
N LEU A 311 7.54 -5.05 11.90
CA LEU A 311 8.44 -4.61 12.96
C LEU A 311 9.10 -3.25 12.64
N VAL A 312 9.58 -3.08 11.41
CA VAL A 312 10.22 -1.82 10.97
C VAL A 312 9.21 -0.69 10.91
N HIS A 313 8.04 -0.96 10.33
CA HIS A 313 6.95 0.01 10.26
C HIS A 313 6.54 0.48 11.66
N PHE A 314 6.41 -0.44 12.61
CA PHE A 314 6.10 -0.15 14.01
C PHE A 314 7.19 0.69 14.70
N ARG A 315 8.46 0.25 14.58
CA ARG A 315 9.61 0.91 15.24
C ARG A 315 9.79 2.34 14.75
N ASP A 316 9.72 2.54 13.44
CA ASP A 316 10.16 3.78 12.81
C ASP A 316 9.01 4.81 12.67
N ASN A 317 7.73 4.40 12.65
CA ASN A 317 6.63 5.29 12.23
C ASN A 317 5.40 5.34 13.13
N ILE A 318 4.91 4.19 13.60
CA ILE A 318 3.69 4.14 14.42
C ILE A 318 3.83 5.00 15.68
N SER A 319 5.04 5.11 16.23
CA SER A 319 5.28 5.91 17.44
C SER A 319 4.86 7.38 17.34
N SER A 320 5.05 8.04 16.18
CA SER A 320 4.84 9.50 16.07
C SER A 320 3.40 9.89 15.73
N VAL A 321 2.77 9.20 14.78
CA VAL A 321 1.38 9.45 14.37
C VAL A 321 0.42 9.05 15.48
N PHE A 322 0.69 7.90 16.12
CA PHE A 322 -0.14 7.39 17.19
C PHE A 322 -0.02 8.23 18.47
N ALA A 323 1.19 8.71 18.82
CA ALA A 323 1.37 9.66 19.93
C ALA A 323 0.55 10.94 19.72
N ARG A 324 0.57 11.48 18.49
CA ARG A 324 -0.21 12.66 18.14
C ARG A 324 -1.72 12.39 18.25
N GLY A 325 -2.20 11.26 17.76
CA GLY A 325 -3.60 10.86 17.90
C GLY A 325 -4.02 10.72 19.35
N PHE A 326 -3.23 10.01 20.17
CA PHE A 326 -3.50 9.80 21.59
C PHE A 326 -3.64 11.11 22.36
N THR A 327 -2.71 12.04 22.12
CA THR A 327 -2.71 13.35 22.80
C THR A 327 -3.79 14.29 22.28
N GLN A 328 -4.01 14.39 20.96
CA GLN A 328 -4.94 15.36 20.38
C GLN A 328 -6.41 14.89 20.38
N ILE A 329 -6.65 13.59 20.24
CA ILE A 329 -8.01 13.03 20.13
C ILE A 329 -8.50 12.56 21.51
N LEU A 330 -7.66 11.84 22.25
CA LEU A 330 -8.05 11.31 23.55
C LEU A 330 -7.76 12.27 24.71
N ASN A 331 -6.95 13.32 24.51
CA ASN A 331 -6.38 14.14 25.57
C ASN A 331 -5.58 13.30 26.57
N GLY A 332 -4.93 12.24 26.07
CA GLY A 332 -4.14 11.32 26.88
C GLY A 332 -2.84 11.95 27.39
N ASP A 333 -2.31 11.41 28.49
CA ASP A 333 -1.05 11.87 29.09
C ASP A 333 0.15 11.47 28.22
N PRO A 334 0.93 12.42 27.65
CA PRO A 334 2.11 12.10 26.87
C PRO A 334 3.13 11.23 27.62
N ALA A 335 3.28 11.43 28.94
CA ALA A 335 4.23 10.65 29.74
C ALA A 335 3.81 9.18 29.83
N TYR A 336 2.51 8.93 29.98
CA TYR A 336 1.95 7.59 29.93
C TYR A 336 2.23 6.91 28.58
N PHE A 337 2.00 7.64 27.48
CA PHE A 337 2.19 7.11 26.14
C PHE A 337 3.65 6.71 25.87
N GLU A 338 4.62 7.51 26.31
CA GLU A 338 6.05 7.16 26.19
C GLU A 338 6.40 5.88 26.95
N VAL A 339 5.82 5.66 28.13
CA VAL A 339 5.99 4.42 28.89
C VAL A 339 5.36 3.23 28.15
N LEU A 340 4.15 3.40 27.62
CA LEU A 340 3.49 2.37 26.82
C LEU A 340 4.31 2.00 25.58
N LEU A 341 4.81 3.00 24.85
CA LEU A 341 5.63 2.81 23.66
C LEU A 341 6.95 2.10 24.00
N ALA A 342 7.59 2.44 25.12
CA ALA A 342 8.80 1.77 25.58
C ALA A 342 8.54 0.28 25.88
N ARG A 343 7.39 -0.05 26.49
CA ARG A 343 6.97 -1.44 26.71
C ARG A 343 6.71 -2.16 25.39
N ALA A 344 5.96 -1.55 24.47
CA ALA A 344 5.65 -2.15 23.17
C ALA A 344 6.91 -2.40 22.32
N ARG A 345 7.91 -1.48 22.37
CA ARG A 345 9.21 -1.67 21.72
C ARG A 345 10.03 -2.82 22.31
N LYS A 346 9.82 -3.17 23.58
CA LYS A 346 10.43 -4.36 24.17
C LYS A 346 9.69 -5.62 23.74
N GLU A 347 8.36 -5.58 23.76
CA GLU A 347 7.51 -6.71 23.36
C GLU A 347 7.69 -7.08 21.87
N VAL A 348 7.87 -6.11 20.96
CA VAL A 348 8.09 -6.41 19.52
C VAL A 348 9.33 -7.24 19.26
N LEU A 349 10.36 -7.09 20.09
CA LEU A 349 11.64 -7.77 19.93
C LEU A 349 11.64 -9.16 20.56
N ASN A 350 10.62 -9.50 21.35
CA ASN A 350 10.47 -10.81 21.96
C ASN A 350 9.90 -11.80 20.93
N LEU A 351 10.75 -12.71 20.43
CA LEU A 351 10.32 -13.70 19.43
C LEU A 351 9.45 -14.80 20.03
N GLN A 352 9.39 -14.93 21.35
CA GLN A 352 8.47 -15.83 22.05
C GLN A 352 7.05 -15.26 22.14
N MET A 353 6.83 -14.01 21.72
CA MET A 353 5.49 -13.44 21.55
C MET A 353 5.04 -13.63 20.11
N HIS A 354 4.27 -14.68 19.86
CA HIS A 354 3.77 -15.07 18.54
C HIS A 354 2.55 -14.25 18.13
N SER A 355 2.67 -12.92 18.23
CA SER A 355 1.59 -12.00 17.95
C SER A 355 1.42 -11.69 16.47
N TRP A 356 0.17 -11.46 16.08
CA TRP A 356 -0.23 -11.11 14.73
C TRP A 356 -1.51 -10.25 14.74
N VAL A 357 -1.79 -9.58 13.62
CA VAL A 357 -3.04 -8.85 13.38
C VAL A 357 -3.75 -9.41 12.12
N PRO A 358 -5.09 -9.49 12.10
CA PRO A 358 -5.83 -9.86 10.90
C PRO A 358 -5.70 -8.80 9.78
N PHE A 359 -5.52 -9.24 8.55
CA PHE A 359 -5.61 -8.41 7.35
C PHE A 359 -6.71 -8.96 6.42
N TYR A 360 -7.71 -8.14 6.15
CA TYR A 360 -8.85 -8.50 5.33
C TYR A 360 -8.60 -8.11 3.88
N VAL A 361 -8.88 -9.04 2.96
CA VAL A 361 -9.05 -8.75 1.53
C VAL A 361 -10.45 -9.20 1.12
N VAL A 362 -11.29 -8.24 0.78
CA VAL A 362 -12.68 -8.48 0.40
C VAL A 362 -12.91 -7.94 -1.00
N TYR A 363 -13.45 -8.75 -1.89
CA TYR A 363 -13.82 -8.30 -3.22
C TYR A 363 -15.16 -8.86 -3.66
N GLY A 364 -15.79 -8.16 -4.61
CA GLY A 364 -17.03 -8.58 -5.23
C GLY A 364 -17.17 -7.98 -6.62
N ARG A 365 -17.95 -8.67 -7.46
CA ARG A 365 -18.19 -8.31 -8.86
C ARG A 365 -19.50 -7.53 -8.98
N ARG A 366 -19.52 -6.50 -9.82
CA ARG A 366 -20.79 -5.90 -10.26
C ARG A 366 -21.56 -6.90 -11.13
N PRO A 367 -22.87 -7.12 -10.91
CA PRO A 367 -23.68 -8.01 -11.73
C PRO A 367 -23.56 -7.73 -13.23
N GLU A 368 -23.66 -8.79 -14.05
CA GLU A 368 -23.75 -8.63 -15.49
C GLU A 368 -25.03 -7.89 -15.89
N ALA A 369 -25.00 -7.21 -17.03
CA ALA A 369 -26.22 -6.71 -17.63
C ALA A 369 -27.12 -7.91 -17.96
N LYS A 370 -28.32 -7.98 -17.37
CA LYS A 370 -29.31 -9.01 -17.73
C LYS A 370 -29.64 -8.84 -19.20
N ILE A 371 -29.17 -9.75 -20.05
CA ILE A 371 -29.63 -9.83 -21.44
C ILE A 371 -31.11 -10.20 -21.36
N ALA A 372 -31.98 -9.22 -21.62
CA ALA A 372 -33.40 -9.47 -21.78
C ALA A 372 -33.56 -10.43 -22.97
N ARG A 373 -33.80 -11.71 -22.69
CA ARG A 373 -34.22 -12.67 -23.70
C ARG A 373 -35.60 -12.21 -24.17
N GLN A 374 -35.67 -11.67 -25.38
CA GLN A 374 -36.91 -11.37 -26.10
C GLN A 374 -37.62 -12.66 -26.49
#